data_AF-A0A1T3FKQ8-F1
#
_entry.id   AF-A0A1T3FKQ8-F1
#
_cell.length_a   1.000
_cell.length_b   1.000
_cell.length_c   1.000
_cell.angle_alpha   90.00
_cell.angle_beta   90.00
_cell.angle_gamma   90.00
#
_symmetry.space_group_name_H-M   'P 1'
#
loop_
_entity.id
_entity.type
_entity.pdbx_description
1 polymer ?
#
loop_
_entity_poly.entity_id
_entity_poly.type
_entity_poly.pdbx_seq_one_letter_code
_entity_poly.pdbx_strand_id
1 'polypeptide(L)' 'MDLQTLKSKIPHGGYREIARESGVHFVTISNFFNGKVAVTPITENKILSATAKYLKALKRETEKTTNQLKGI' A
#
# COMPACT_ATOMS: atom_id res chain seq x y z
N MET A 1 3.18 14.16 -5.79
CA MET A 1 2.11 13.21 -5.44
C MET A 1 1.91 13.30 -3.94
N ASP A 2 0.69 13.54 -3.47
CA ASP A 2 0.45 13.79 -2.05
C ASP A 2 0.33 12.46 -1.27
N LEU A 3 1.14 12.26 -0.22
CA LEU A 3 1.16 11.04 0.60
C LEU A 3 -0.20 10.77 1.28
N GLN A 4 -0.99 11.80 1.58
CA GLN A 4 -2.34 11.65 2.13
C GLN A 4 -3.30 11.06 1.10
N THR A 5 -3.15 11.44 -0.17
CA THR A 5 -3.93 10.84 -1.27
C THR A 5 -3.58 9.37 -1.48
N LEU A 6 -2.32 8.98 -1.27
CA LEU A 6 -1.93 7.58 -1.37
C LEU A 6 -2.44 6.78 -0.16
N LYS A 7 -2.35 7.37 1.04
CA LYS A 7 -2.88 6.79 2.28
C LYS A 7 -4.37 6.48 2.19
N SER A 8 -5.19 7.36 1.62
CA SER A 8 -6.64 7.13 1.51
C SER A 8 -7.02 5.94 0.61
N LYS A 9 -6.11 5.50 -0.26
CA LYS A 9 -6.30 4.33 -1.13
C LYS A 9 -5.89 3.02 -0.50
N ILE A 10 -5.23 3.04 0.66
CA ILE A 10 -4.74 1.85 1.35
C ILE A 10 -5.86 1.36 2.29
N PRO A 11 -6.49 0.21 2.03
CA PRO A 11 -7.54 -0.31 2.88
C PRO A 11 -6.99 -0.77 4.25
N HIS A 12 -7.90 -1.07 5.17
CA HIS A 12 -7.54 -1.57 6.49
C HIS A 12 -6.65 -2.82 6.38
N GLY A 13 -5.56 -2.85 7.15
CA GLY A 13 -4.56 -3.91 7.08
C GLY A 13 -3.50 -3.75 5.98
N GLY A 14 -3.69 -2.84 5.02
CA GLY A 14 -2.77 -2.68 3.88
C GLY A 14 -1.35 -2.29 4.27
N TYR A 15 -1.14 -1.56 5.37
CA TYR A 15 0.21 -1.27 5.88
C TYR A 15 0.99 -2.53 6.29
N ARG A 16 0.32 -3.60 6.74
CA ARG A 16 1.01 -4.87 7.05
C ARG A 16 1.49 -5.56 5.79
N GLU A 17 0.68 -5.56 4.74
CA GLU A 17 1.07 -6.12 3.44
C GLU A 17 2.21 -5.31 2.80
N ILE A 18 2.12 -3.98 2.86
CA ILE A 18 3.19 -3.10 2.37
C ILE A 18 4.48 -3.32 3.16
N ALA A 19 4.40 -3.49 4.48
CA ALA A 19 5.56 -3.81 5.32
C ALA A 19 6.21 -5.14 4.91
N ARG A 20 5.39 -6.18 4.69
CA ARG A 20 5.84 -7.49 4.23
C ARG A 20 6.52 -7.44 2.85
N GLU A 21 5.94 -6.73 1.90
CA GLU A 21 6.46 -6.59 0.53
C GLU A 21 7.69 -5.69 0.43
N SER A 22 7.78 -4.63 1.25
CA SER A 22 8.92 -3.71 1.23
C SER A 22 10.10 -4.16 2.10
N GLY A 23 9.89 -5.11 3.01
CA GLY A 23 10.84 -5.48 4.05
C GLY A 23 11.07 -4.37 5.08
N VAL A 24 10.18 -3.38 5.15
CA VAL A 24 10.27 -2.24 6.06
C VAL A 24 9.31 -2.48 7.23
N HIS A 25 9.75 -2.14 8.44
CA HIS A 25 8.94 -2.35 9.64
C HIS A 25 7.59 -1.60 9.58
N PHE A 26 6.52 -2.24 10.04
CA PHE A 26 5.16 -1.69 10.02
C PHE A 26 5.05 -0.28 10.62
N VAL A 27 5.74 -0.03 11.74
CA VAL A 27 5.74 1.29 12.39
C VAL A 27 6.35 2.35 11.48
N THR A 28 7.39 2.03 10.72
CA THR A 28 8.02 2.93 9.76
C THR A 28 7.07 3.23 8.59
N ILE A 29 6.36 2.22 8.08
CA ILE A 29 5.31 2.41 7.05
C ILE A 29 4.23 3.37 7.55
N SER A 30 3.71 3.12 8.76
CA SER A 30 2.68 3.96 9.37
C SER A 30 3.17 5.40 9.55
N ASN A 31 4.37 5.59 10.09
CA ASN A 31 4.93 6.92 10.30
C ASN A 31 5.21 7.65 8.97
N PHE A 32 5.68 6.94 7.94
CA PHE A 32 5.90 7.49 6.60
C PHE A 32 4.59 8.05 6.01
N PHE A 33 3.52 7.25 5.97
CA PHE A 33 2.23 7.71 5.43
C PHE A 33 1.53 8.77 6.29
N ASN A 34 1.91 8.87 7.56
CA ASN A 34 1.43 9.93 8.46
C ASN A 34 2.33 11.17 8.46
N GLY A 35 3.41 11.20 7.67
CA GLY A 35 4.35 12.33 7.63
C GLY A 35 5.13 12.54 8.94
N LYS A 36 5.18 11.53 9.80
CA LYS A 36 5.81 11.60 11.14
C LYS A 36 7.31 11.33 11.11
N VAL A 37 7.83 10.75 10.03
CA VAL A 37 9.25 10.42 9.89
C VAL A 37 9.71 10.64 8.46
N ALA A 38 10.89 11.25 8.32
CA ALA A 38 11.63 11.25 7.06
C ALA A 38 12.41 9.92 6.95
N VAL A 39 12.27 9.24 5.82
CA VAL A 39 13.03 8.03 5.51
C VAL A 39 14.10 8.36 4.48
N THR A 40 15.10 7.51 4.35
CA THR A 40 16.09 7.66 3.27
C THR A 40 15.42 7.47 1.91
N PRO A 41 15.93 8.08 0.81
CA PRO A 41 15.37 7.91 -0.53
C PRO A 41 15.26 6.44 -0.97
N ILE A 42 16.18 5.60 -0.52
CA ILE A 42 16.15 4.15 -0.79
C ILE A 42 14.94 3.50 -0.12
N THR A 43 14.72 3.82 1.16
CA THR A 43 13.57 3.28 1.92
C THR A 43 12.26 3.84 1.38
N GLU A 44 12.20 5.12 1.04
CA GLU A 44 11.04 5.73 0.38
C GLU A 44 10.67 4.96 -0.89
N ASN A 45 11.64 4.72 -1.78
CA ASN A 45 11.41 3.96 -3.00
C ASN A 45 10.91 2.53 -2.74
N LYS A 46 11.43 1.84 -1.70
CA LYS A 46 10.93 0.52 -1.29
C LYS A 46 9.46 0.58 -0.87
N ILE A 47 9.10 1.57 -0.06
CA ILE A 47 7.73 1.75 0.44
C ILE A 47 6.78 2.05 -0.72
N LEU A 48 7.13 3.00 -1.58
CA LEU A 48 6.30 3.40 -2.72
C LEU A 48 6.14 2.27 -3.73
N SER A 49 7.21 1.53 -4.04
CA SER A 49 7.17 0.38 -4.95
C SER A 49 6.28 -0.74 -4.42
N ALA A 50 6.43 -1.11 -3.15
CA ALA A 50 5.58 -2.11 -2.49
C ALA A 50 4.11 -1.67 -2.46
N THR A 51 3.85 -0.39 -2.19
CA THR A 51 2.51 0.18 -2.19
C THR A 51 1.87 0.11 -3.58
N ALA A 52 2.59 0.46 -4.64
CA ALA A 52 2.10 0.36 -6.01
C ALA A 52 1.78 -1.09 -6.40
N LYS A 53 2.65 -2.04 -6.02
CA LYS A 53 2.43 -3.47 -6.25
C LYS A 53 1.19 -3.98 -5.53
N TYR A 54 1.01 -3.61 -4.26
CA TYR A 54 -0.14 -3.97 -3.46
C TYR A 54 -1.46 -3.42 -4.04
N LEU A 55 -1.52 -2.12 -4.37
CA LEU A 55 -2.72 -1.52 -4.95
C LEU A 55 -3.08 -2.12 -6.31
N LYS A 56 -2.08 -2.49 -7.13
CA LYS A 56 -2.30 -3.18 -8.40
C LYS A 56 -2.85 -4.60 -8.20
N ALA A 57 -2.39 -5.31 -7.18
CA ALA A 57 -2.92 -6.62 -6.81
C ALA A 57 -4.38 -6.52 -6.34
N LEU A 58 -4.67 -5.60 -5.43
CA LEU A 58 -6.03 -5.34 -4.95
C LEU A 58 -7.01 -5.04 -6.09
N LYS A 59 -6.63 -4.15 -7.01
CA LYS A 59 -7.49 -3.81 -8.15
C LYS A 59 -7.86 -5.07 -8.96
N ARG A 60 -6.88 -5.93 -9.22
CA ARG A 60 -7.10 -7.20 -9.94
C ARG A 60 -8.00 -8.16 -9.16
N GLU A 61 -7.84 -8.25 -7.84
CA GLU A 61 -8.69 -9.08 -7.00
C GLU A 61 -10.14 -8.56 -6.99
N THR A 62 -10.33 -7.26 -6.82
CA THR A 62 -11.67 -6.65 -6.85
C THR A 62 -12.37 -6.84 -8.20
N GLU A 63 -11.66 -6.72 -9.32
CA GLU A 63 -12.20 -6.98 -10.66
C GLU A 63 -12.63 -8.45 -10.81
N LYS A 64 -11.80 -9.39 -10.34
CA LYS A 64 -12.13 -10.83 -10.36
C LYS A 64 -13.35 -11.15 -9.50
N THR A 65 -13.38 -10.68 -8.25
CA THR A 65 -14.51 -10.91 -7.34
C THR A 65 -15.79 -10.29 -7.87
N THR A 66 -15.73 -9.08 -8.44
CA THR A 66 -16.91 -8.43 -9.05
C THR A 66 -17.43 -9.22 -10.24
N ASN A 67 -16.56 -9.74 -11.11
CA ASN A 67 -16.98 -10.59 -12.23
C ASN A 67 -17.59 -11.91 -11.75
N GLN A 68 -17.07 -12.51 -10.68
CA GLN A 68 -17.66 -13.70 -10.08
C GLN A 68 -19.04 -13.43 -9.48
N LEU A 69 -19.24 -12.30 -8.81
CA LEU A 69 -20.52 -11.91 -8.22
C LEU A 69 -21.59 -11.51 -9.25
N LYS A 70 -21.19 -10.98 -10.42
CA LYS A 70 -22.12 -10.64 -11.52
C LYS A 70 -22.50 -11.84 -12.39
N GLY A 71 -21.78 -12.96 -12.25
CA GLY A 71 -22.07 -14.21 -12.95
C GLY A 71 -22.99 -15.17 -12.18
N ILE A 72 -23.53 -14.71 -11.04
CA ILE A 72 -24.56 -15.37 -10.22
C ILE A 72 -25.87 -14.64 -10.43
#